data_AF-A0AAJ2WZW6-F1
#
_entry.id   AF-A0AAJ2WZW6-F1
#
_cell.length_a   1.000
_cell.length_b   1.000
_cell.length_c   1.000
_cell.angle_alpha   90.00
_cell.angle_beta   90.00
_cell.angle_gamma   90.00
#
_symmetry.space_group_name_H-M   'P 1'
#
loop_
_entity.id
_entity.type
_entity.pdbx_description
1 polymer ?
#
loop_
_entity_poly.entity_id
_entity_poly.type
_entity_poly.pdbx_seq_one_letter_code
_entity_poly.pdbx_strand_id
1 'polypeptide(L)'
;MNPSPILQHILAKSRAAAAGELGVLSTGEQIAAALALNRPDWLVAMGYTLAEAVDRLGADWLAQVPEAARQLADEAAKAADAHALEAQQLQLDALLEAPGDEPVRLLAEFVTYGNSPGYRDVDVHLRVTPLYLDIQAEPRLLALRIRPDDAPLIVDCISSVHAFAWHNERGPIDRRVGEVRPRWVPQYE
;
A
#
# COMPACT_ATOMS: atom_id res chain seq x y z
N MET A 1 -25.98 -18.39 -14.85
CA MET A 1 -26.80 -18.93 -13.77
C MET A 1 -27.32 -17.76 -12.96
N ASN A 2 -28.63 -17.59 -12.84
CA ASN A 2 -29.17 -16.55 -11.97
C ASN A 2 -28.81 -16.90 -10.51
N PRO A 3 -28.33 -15.94 -9.69
CA PRO A 3 -27.98 -16.24 -8.31
C PRO A 3 -29.22 -16.75 -7.56
N SER A 4 -29.04 -17.71 -6.67
CA SER A 4 -30.11 -18.21 -5.80
C SER A 4 -30.75 -17.04 -5.04
N PRO A 5 -32.09 -16.91 -4.99
CA PRO A 5 -32.75 -15.87 -4.21
C PRO A 5 -32.33 -15.89 -2.73
N ILE A 6 -32.08 -17.09 -2.18
CA ILE A 6 -31.60 -17.28 -0.80
C ILE A 6 -30.19 -16.70 -0.64
N LEU A 7 -29.30 -16.95 -1.60
CA LEU A 7 -27.95 -16.41 -1.59
C LEU A 7 -27.96 -14.88 -1.60
N GLN A 8 -28.76 -14.27 -2.49
CA GLN A 8 -28.89 -12.81 -2.55
C GLN A 8 -29.42 -12.23 -1.25
N HIS A 9 -30.38 -12.93 -0.62
CA HIS A 9 -30.94 -12.51 0.66
C HIS A 9 -29.88 -12.57 1.78
N ILE A 10 -29.12 -13.66 1.89
CA ILE A 10 -28.03 -13.79 2.86
C ILE A 10 -27.00 -12.67 2.66
N LEU A 11 -26.59 -12.41 1.42
CA LEU A 11 -25.64 -11.33 1.11
C LEU A 11 -26.17 -9.97 1.53
N ALA A 12 -27.41 -9.64 1.15
CA ALA A 12 -28.02 -8.35 1.49
C ALA A 12 -28.10 -8.13 3.02
N LYS A 13 -28.53 -9.16 3.77
CA LYS A 13 -28.65 -9.06 5.23
C LYS A 13 -27.30 -9.05 5.93
N SER A 14 -26.33 -9.80 5.42
CA SER A 14 -24.95 -9.79 5.94
C SER A 14 -24.29 -8.42 5.76
N ARG A 15 -24.48 -7.76 4.60
CA ARG A 15 -23.97 -6.40 4.38
C ARG A 15 -24.60 -5.38 5.33
N ALA A 16 -25.92 -5.43 5.51
CA ALA A 16 -26.62 -4.57 6.48
C ALA A 16 -26.11 -4.81 7.92
N ALA A 17 -25.93 -6.08 8.31
CA ALA A 17 -25.36 -6.43 9.61
C ALA A 17 -23.93 -5.90 9.81
N ALA A 18 -23.07 -6.00 8.79
CA ALA A 18 -21.71 -5.47 8.83
C ALA A 18 -21.68 -3.93 8.96
N ALA A 19 -22.70 -3.24 8.44
CA ALA A 19 -22.88 -1.79 8.60
C ALA A 19 -23.48 -1.39 9.97
N GLY A 20 -23.80 -2.36 10.85
CA GLY A 20 -24.31 -2.11 12.20
C GLY A 20 -25.82 -2.30 12.37
N GLU A 21 -26.55 -2.72 11.33
CA GLU A 21 -28.02 -2.87 11.37
C GLU A 21 -28.49 -4.24 11.88
N LEU A 22 -27.65 -4.96 12.63
CA LEU A 22 -27.93 -6.34 13.09
C LEU A 22 -29.25 -6.45 13.89
N GLY A 23 -29.59 -5.43 14.68
CA GLY A 23 -30.79 -5.43 15.54
C GLY A 23 -32.13 -5.31 14.81
N VAL A 24 -32.12 -4.96 13.51
CA VAL A 24 -33.35 -4.85 12.68
C VAL A 24 -33.66 -6.17 11.96
N LEU A 25 -32.72 -7.12 11.99
CA LEU A 25 -32.84 -8.42 11.33
C LEU A 25 -33.66 -9.39 12.17
N SER A 26 -34.38 -10.31 11.50
CA SER A 26 -34.97 -11.45 12.19
C SER A 26 -33.90 -12.37 12.77
N THR A 27 -34.22 -13.15 13.81
CA THR A 27 -33.25 -14.06 14.46
C THR A 27 -32.58 -15.01 13.47
N GLY A 28 -33.31 -15.52 12.45
CA GLY A 28 -32.73 -16.37 11.40
C GLY A 28 -31.75 -15.64 10.49
N GLU A 29 -32.04 -14.37 10.14
CA GLU A 29 -31.13 -13.54 9.35
C GLU A 29 -29.88 -13.12 10.14
N GLN A 30 -30.02 -12.88 11.44
CA GLN A 30 -28.89 -12.61 12.31
C GLN A 30 -27.93 -13.82 12.38
N ILE A 31 -28.47 -15.02 12.53
CA ILE A 31 -27.69 -16.27 12.49
C ILE A 31 -27.03 -16.46 11.12
N ALA A 32 -27.77 -16.23 10.02
CA ALA A 32 -27.24 -16.33 8.67
C ALA A 32 -26.07 -15.37 8.43
N ALA A 33 -26.23 -14.10 8.86
CA ALA A 33 -25.20 -13.08 8.75
C ALA A 33 -23.98 -13.40 9.61
N ALA A 34 -24.18 -13.88 10.84
CA ALA A 34 -23.09 -14.28 11.72
C ALA A 34 -22.26 -15.44 11.11
N LEU A 35 -22.92 -16.44 10.52
CA LEU A 35 -22.23 -17.53 9.85
C LEU A 35 -21.52 -17.08 8.56
N ALA A 36 -22.18 -16.29 7.72
CA ALA A 36 -21.63 -15.81 6.46
C ALA A 36 -20.44 -14.84 6.66
N LEU A 37 -20.46 -14.01 7.71
CA LEU A 37 -19.38 -13.11 8.08
C LEU A 37 -18.33 -13.75 9.01
N ASN A 38 -18.47 -15.05 9.33
CA ASN A 38 -17.60 -15.78 10.24
C ASN A 38 -17.43 -15.08 11.61
N ARG A 39 -18.56 -14.69 12.22
CA ARG A 39 -18.67 -14.00 13.52
C ARG A 39 -19.25 -14.92 14.60
N PRO A 40 -18.46 -15.87 15.15
CA PRO A 40 -18.93 -16.76 16.21
C PRO A 40 -19.28 -15.99 17.50
N ASP A 41 -18.65 -14.84 17.73
CA ASP A 41 -18.94 -13.94 18.85
C ASP A 41 -20.38 -13.39 18.78
N TRP A 42 -20.91 -13.16 17.58
CA TRP A 42 -22.30 -12.74 17.39
C TRP A 42 -23.29 -13.84 17.77
N LEU A 43 -23.00 -15.10 17.40
CA LEU A 43 -23.83 -16.24 17.80
C LEU A 43 -23.88 -16.38 19.33
N VAL A 44 -22.72 -16.26 19.99
CA VAL A 44 -22.63 -16.30 21.45
C VAL A 44 -23.41 -15.16 22.11
N ALA A 45 -23.30 -13.93 21.57
CA ALA A 45 -24.04 -12.78 22.09
C ALA A 45 -25.57 -12.95 21.97
N MET A 46 -26.04 -13.66 20.94
CA MET A 46 -27.45 -14.02 20.78
C MET A 46 -27.87 -15.23 21.63
N GLY A 47 -26.93 -15.88 22.32
CA GLY A 47 -27.18 -17.08 23.12
C GLY A 47 -27.28 -18.38 22.32
N TYR A 48 -26.72 -18.42 21.12
CA TYR A 48 -26.71 -19.60 20.25
C TYR A 48 -25.35 -20.30 20.23
N THR A 49 -25.36 -21.62 20.34
CA THR A 49 -24.24 -22.46 19.92
C THR A 49 -24.21 -22.62 18.40
N LEU A 50 -23.07 -23.04 17.85
CA LEU A 50 -22.96 -23.34 16.41
C LEU A 50 -23.95 -24.45 15.99
N ALA A 51 -24.14 -25.47 16.82
CA ALA A 51 -25.05 -26.57 16.52
C ALA A 51 -26.51 -26.11 16.45
N GLU A 52 -26.95 -25.28 17.40
CA GLU A 52 -28.31 -24.71 17.41
C GLU A 52 -28.52 -23.72 16.25
N ALA A 53 -27.49 -22.94 15.92
CA ALA A 53 -27.53 -22.04 14.77
C ALA A 53 -27.73 -22.79 13.45
N VAL A 54 -27.00 -23.91 13.28
CA VAL A 54 -27.14 -24.80 12.12
C VAL A 54 -28.53 -25.41 12.06
N ASP A 55 -29.02 -25.99 13.16
CA ASP A 55 -30.37 -26.56 13.21
C ASP A 55 -31.46 -25.53 12.89
N ARG A 56 -31.31 -24.30 13.41
CA ARG A 56 -32.28 -23.22 13.23
C ARG A 56 -32.36 -22.68 11.80
N LEU A 57 -31.23 -22.61 11.10
CA LEU A 57 -31.14 -21.99 9.77
C LEU A 57 -31.74 -22.88 8.67
N GLY A 58 -31.69 -24.20 8.85
CA GLY A 58 -32.20 -25.17 7.90
C GLY A 58 -31.29 -25.41 6.68
N ALA A 59 -31.50 -26.55 6.02
CA ALA A 59 -30.58 -27.07 5.00
C ALA A 59 -30.39 -26.16 3.78
N ASP A 60 -31.49 -25.55 3.28
CA ASP A 60 -31.45 -24.73 2.07
C ASP A 60 -30.62 -23.46 2.24
N TRP A 61 -30.69 -22.83 3.41
CA TRP A 61 -29.90 -21.65 3.75
C TRP A 61 -28.45 -22.02 4.04
N LEU A 62 -28.22 -23.07 4.84
CA LEU A 62 -26.88 -23.56 5.14
C LEU A 62 -26.09 -23.92 3.88
N ALA A 63 -26.74 -24.48 2.86
CA ALA A 63 -26.09 -24.80 1.60
C ALA A 63 -25.54 -23.57 0.86
N GLN A 64 -26.10 -22.38 1.11
CA GLN A 64 -25.69 -21.12 0.47
C GLN A 64 -24.65 -20.34 1.30
N VAL A 65 -24.52 -20.62 2.60
CA VAL A 65 -23.61 -19.91 3.51
C VAL A 65 -22.16 -19.91 3.02
N PRO A 66 -21.56 -21.04 2.56
CA PRO A 66 -20.17 -21.02 2.10
C PRO A 66 -19.93 -20.12 0.90
N GLU A 67 -20.89 -20.04 -0.03
CA GLU A 67 -20.80 -19.16 -1.19
C GLU A 67 -20.98 -17.69 -0.79
N ALA A 68 -21.92 -17.40 0.11
CA ALA A 68 -22.09 -16.05 0.65
C ALA A 68 -20.81 -15.58 1.36
N ALA A 69 -20.20 -16.45 2.18
CA ALA A 69 -18.97 -16.14 2.90
C ALA A 69 -17.80 -15.83 1.95
N ARG A 70 -17.64 -16.60 0.87
CA ARG A 70 -16.62 -16.32 -0.16
C ARG A 70 -16.82 -14.95 -0.81
N GLN A 71 -18.05 -14.64 -1.25
CA GLN A 71 -18.32 -13.37 -1.91
C GLN A 71 -18.11 -12.17 -0.97
N LEU A 72 -18.52 -12.28 0.30
CA LEU A 72 -18.29 -11.24 1.29
C LEU A 72 -16.80 -11.06 1.60
N ALA A 73 -16.03 -12.14 1.67
CA ALA A 73 -14.58 -12.08 1.87
C ALA A 73 -13.87 -11.44 0.67
N ASP A 74 -14.25 -11.79 -0.56
CA ASP A 74 -13.71 -11.20 -1.78
C ASP A 74 -14.04 -9.70 -1.88
N GLU A 75 -15.26 -9.31 -1.50
CA GLU A 75 -15.67 -7.89 -1.41
C GLU A 75 -14.82 -7.14 -0.37
N ALA A 76 -14.63 -7.71 0.82
CA ALA A 76 -13.83 -7.11 1.88
C ALA A 76 -12.34 -6.97 1.48
N ALA A 77 -11.78 -7.97 0.80
CA ALA A 77 -10.40 -7.92 0.29
C ALA A 77 -10.24 -6.80 -0.75
N LYS A 78 -11.16 -6.71 -1.72
CA LYS A 78 -11.14 -5.63 -2.73
C LYS A 78 -11.28 -4.25 -2.11
N ALA A 79 -12.14 -4.10 -1.09
CA ALA A 79 -12.31 -2.85 -0.37
C ALA A 79 -11.03 -2.48 0.39
N ALA A 80 -10.37 -3.45 1.02
CA ALA A 80 -9.09 -3.23 1.70
C ALA A 80 -7.99 -2.80 0.72
N ASP A 81 -7.89 -3.44 -0.44
CA ASP A 81 -6.94 -3.07 -1.49
C ASP A 81 -7.21 -1.65 -2.02
N ALA A 82 -8.48 -1.30 -2.24
CA ALA A 82 -8.87 0.04 -2.68
C ALA A 82 -8.50 1.11 -1.64
N HIS A 83 -8.78 0.85 -0.35
CA HIS A 83 -8.38 1.76 0.74
C HIS A 83 -6.86 1.85 0.88
N ALA A 84 -6.12 0.76 0.69
CA ALA A 84 -4.66 0.78 0.73
C ALA A 84 -4.09 1.65 -0.41
N LEU A 85 -4.68 1.55 -1.61
CA LEU A 85 -4.29 2.38 -2.76
C LEU A 85 -4.61 3.86 -2.52
N GLU A 86 -5.80 4.16 -2.00
CA GLU A 86 -6.21 5.53 -1.66
C GLU A 86 -5.30 6.14 -0.59
N ALA A 87 -4.97 5.38 0.46
CA ALA A 87 -4.03 5.81 1.49
C ALA A 87 -2.61 6.03 0.91
N GLN A 88 -2.16 5.17 0.00
CA GLN A 88 -0.89 5.34 -0.69
C GLN A 88 -0.87 6.60 -1.56
N GLN A 89 -1.96 6.89 -2.28
CA GLN A 89 -2.11 8.09 -3.08
C GLN A 89 -2.08 9.35 -2.21
N LEU A 90 -2.85 9.38 -1.11
CA LEU A 90 -2.85 10.51 -0.18
C LEU A 90 -1.46 10.74 0.44
N GLN A 91 -0.73 9.67 0.74
CA GLN A 91 0.64 9.77 1.24
C GLN A 91 1.63 10.32 0.21
N LEU A 92 1.43 9.99 -1.07
CA LEU A 92 2.20 10.55 -2.18
C LEU A 92 1.86 12.02 -2.36
N ASP A 93 0.57 12.38 -2.37
CA ASP A 93 0.12 13.76 -2.48
C ASP A 93 0.70 14.61 -1.35
N ALA A 94 0.63 14.14 -0.10
CA ALA A 94 1.23 14.83 1.05
C ALA A 94 2.76 14.94 0.98
N LEU A 95 3.46 13.98 0.35
CA LEU A 95 4.90 14.10 0.08
C LEU A 95 5.17 15.11 -1.04
N LEU A 96 4.25 15.24 -1.99
CA LEU A 96 4.35 16.10 -3.17
C LEU A 96 3.69 17.47 -2.99
N GLU A 97 3.19 17.81 -1.79
CA GLU A 97 2.66 19.13 -1.45
C GLU A 97 3.80 20.18 -1.42
N ALA A 98 4.24 20.58 -2.61
CA ALA A 98 4.88 21.85 -2.86
C ALA A 98 3.95 22.66 -3.78
N PRO A 99 3.65 23.94 -3.49
CA PRO A 99 2.92 24.78 -4.43
C PRO A 99 3.65 24.81 -5.78
N GLY A 100 2.86 24.86 -6.86
CA GLY A 100 3.33 24.65 -8.24
C GLY A 100 4.64 25.39 -8.58
N ASP A 101 5.51 24.66 -9.29
CA ASP A 101 6.87 24.99 -9.75
C ASP A 101 8.03 24.91 -8.73
N GLU A 102 7.79 24.67 -7.44
CA GLU A 102 8.89 24.41 -6.49
C GLU A 102 9.19 22.91 -6.34
N PRO A 103 10.46 22.46 -6.51
CA PRO A 103 10.79 21.05 -6.31
C PRO A 103 10.71 20.69 -4.83
N VAL A 104 10.02 19.59 -4.53
CA VAL A 104 10.10 18.95 -3.22
C VAL A 104 11.54 18.52 -2.97
N ARG A 105 12.18 19.08 -1.95
CA ARG A 105 13.55 18.71 -1.59
C ARG A 105 13.55 17.59 -0.58
N LEU A 106 14.19 16.50 -0.97
CA LEU A 106 14.35 15.29 -0.18
C LEU A 106 15.83 14.97 -0.05
N LEU A 107 16.25 14.55 1.14
CA LEU A 107 17.52 13.86 1.34
C LEU A 107 17.31 12.39 1.00
N ALA A 108 18.09 11.85 0.08
CA ALA A 108 17.98 10.46 -0.36
C ALA A 108 19.15 9.60 0.12
N GLU A 109 18.84 8.41 0.59
CA GLU A 109 19.76 7.30 0.85
C GLU A 109 19.45 6.18 -0.14
N PHE A 110 20.48 5.67 -0.82
CA PHE A 110 20.31 4.55 -1.74
C PHE A 110 20.02 3.25 -0.98
N VAL A 111 18.97 2.52 -1.38
CA VAL A 111 18.60 1.24 -0.78
C VAL A 111 18.93 0.07 -1.71
N THR A 112 18.36 0.10 -2.93
CA THR A 112 18.58 -0.96 -3.92
C THR A 112 18.23 -0.46 -5.32
N TYR A 113 18.49 -1.28 -6.32
CA TYR A 113 18.00 -1.06 -7.69
C TYR A 113 17.38 -2.35 -8.23
N GLY A 114 16.33 -2.19 -9.03
CA GLY A 114 15.71 -3.26 -9.80
C GLY A 114 16.19 -3.23 -11.24
N ASN A 115 16.56 -4.39 -11.77
CA ASN A 115 16.80 -4.61 -13.18
C ASN A 115 15.76 -5.60 -13.71
N SER A 116 14.69 -5.11 -14.35
CA SER A 116 13.73 -6.00 -15.01
C SER A 116 14.37 -6.58 -16.28
N PRO A 117 14.72 -7.89 -16.34
CA PRO A 117 15.48 -8.43 -17.46
C PRO A 117 14.73 -8.25 -18.79
N GLY A 118 15.42 -7.72 -19.81
CA GLY A 118 14.82 -7.39 -21.11
C GLY A 118 14.29 -5.96 -21.24
N TYR A 119 14.23 -5.20 -20.14
CA TYR A 119 13.93 -3.77 -20.15
C TYR A 119 15.22 -2.95 -19.96
N ARG A 120 15.23 -1.71 -20.48
CA ARG A 120 16.34 -0.76 -20.32
C ARG A 120 16.09 0.29 -19.24
N ASP A 121 14.89 0.33 -18.71
CA ASP A 121 14.53 1.16 -17.56
C ASP A 121 15.21 0.63 -16.29
N VAL A 122 15.60 1.55 -15.41
CA VAL A 122 16.19 1.21 -14.11
C VAL A 122 15.26 1.71 -13.01
N ASP A 123 14.87 0.83 -12.10
CA ASP A 123 14.15 1.21 -10.89
C ASP A 123 15.16 1.45 -9.77
N VAL A 124 15.27 2.69 -9.27
CA VAL A 124 16.14 3.06 -8.15
C VAL A 124 15.30 3.25 -6.91
N HIS A 125 15.57 2.47 -5.87
CA HIS A 125 14.87 2.54 -4.60
C HIS A 125 15.69 3.36 -3.61
N LEU A 126 15.11 4.45 -3.12
CA LEU A 126 15.72 5.43 -2.25
C LEU A 126 14.91 5.57 -0.96
N ARG A 127 15.58 5.59 0.18
CA ARG A 127 14.98 6.06 1.44
C ARG A 127 15.12 7.57 1.50
N VAL A 128 14.00 8.29 1.58
CA VAL A 128 13.94 9.75 1.48
C VAL A 128 13.42 10.39 2.77
N THR A 129 14.02 11.51 3.16
CA THR A 129 13.55 12.36 4.27
C THR A 129 13.37 13.80 3.78
N PRO A 130 12.24 14.49 4.06
CA PRO A 130 12.05 15.89 3.70
C PRO A 130 13.14 16.81 4.26
N LEU A 131 13.64 17.75 3.44
CA LEU A 131 14.68 18.71 3.84
C LEU A 131 14.14 20.01 4.45
N TYR A 132 12.85 20.31 4.24
CA TYR A 132 12.25 21.61 4.61
C TYR A 132 11.38 21.60 5.87
N LEU A 133 11.15 20.43 6.45
CA LEU A 133 10.36 20.29 7.65
C LEU A 133 11.33 19.97 8.79
N ASP A 134 11.50 20.90 9.72
CA ASP A 134 12.16 20.69 11.04
C ASP A 134 11.39 19.68 11.93
N ILE A 135 10.49 18.90 11.33
CA ILE A 135 9.75 17.82 11.93
C ILE A 135 10.64 16.59 11.78
N GLN A 136 10.75 15.78 12.83
CA GLN A 136 11.29 14.42 12.74
C GLN A 136 10.38 13.59 11.82
N ALA A 137 10.53 13.79 10.51
CA ALA A 137 9.76 13.10 9.49
C ALA A 137 10.34 11.69 9.36
N GLU A 138 9.47 10.69 9.47
CA GLU A 138 9.89 9.31 9.27
C GLU A 138 10.39 9.12 7.83
N PRO A 139 11.56 8.49 7.64
CA PRO A 139 12.07 8.22 6.29
C PRO A 139 11.11 7.32 5.50
N ARG A 140 10.92 7.63 4.23
CA ARG A 140 10.02 6.89 3.33
C ARG A 140 10.79 6.18 2.21
N LEU A 141 10.28 5.04 1.74
CA LEU A 141 10.86 4.36 0.58
C LEU A 141 10.20 4.87 -0.71
N LEU A 142 10.99 5.46 -1.59
CA LEU A 142 10.59 5.93 -2.92
C LEU A 142 11.25 5.05 -3.98
N ALA A 143 10.49 4.64 -5.00
CA ALA A 143 11.04 4.00 -6.19
C ALA A 143 10.94 4.96 -7.38
N LEU A 144 12.08 5.28 -7.99
CA LEU A 144 12.16 6.13 -9.19
C LEU A 144 12.49 5.26 -10.39
N ARG A 145 11.61 5.28 -11.39
CA ARG A 145 11.89 4.66 -12.69
C ARG A 145 12.61 5.65 -13.60
N ILE A 146 13.81 5.30 -14.01
CA ILE A 146 14.64 6.10 -14.92
C ILE A 146 14.61 5.45 -16.30
N ARG A 147 14.16 6.23 -17.30
CA ARG A 147 14.15 5.80 -18.70
C ARG A 147 15.56 5.80 -19.29
N PRO A 148 15.84 4.92 -20.27
CA PRO A 148 17.16 4.88 -20.92
C PRO A 148 17.55 6.19 -21.61
N ASP A 149 16.59 6.97 -22.09
CA ASP A 149 16.87 8.24 -22.79
C ASP A 149 17.26 9.36 -21.82
N ASP A 150 16.78 9.33 -20.58
CA ASP A 150 17.08 10.33 -19.55
C ASP A 150 18.28 9.92 -18.67
N ALA A 151 18.58 8.62 -18.60
CA ALA A 151 19.65 8.08 -17.76
C ALA A 151 21.03 8.72 -18.01
N PRO A 152 21.48 8.95 -19.27
CA PRO A 152 22.78 9.58 -19.51
C PRO A 152 22.87 10.97 -18.88
N LEU A 153 21.83 11.80 -19.05
CA LEU A 153 21.80 13.15 -18.50
C LEU A 153 21.86 13.13 -16.97
N ILE A 154 21.11 12.22 -16.32
CA ILE A 154 21.13 12.08 -14.85
C ILE A 154 22.53 11.68 -14.36
N VAL A 155 23.16 10.70 -15.01
CA VAL A 155 24.52 10.23 -14.66
C VAL A 155 25.55 11.33 -14.88
N ASP A 156 25.45 12.10 -15.97
CA ASP A 156 26.34 13.20 -16.28
C ASP A 156 26.20 14.33 -15.26
N CYS A 157 24.97 14.69 -14.85
CA CYS A 157 24.73 15.68 -13.80
C CYS A 157 25.37 15.26 -12.47
N ILE A 158 25.16 14.03 -12.02
CA ILE A 158 25.76 13.50 -10.79
C ILE A 158 27.29 13.53 -10.90
N SER A 159 27.84 13.01 -11.99
CA SER A 159 29.29 12.94 -12.21
C SER A 159 29.94 14.32 -12.27
N SER A 160 29.31 15.27 -12.93
CA SER A 160 29.81 16.65 -13.07
C SER A 160 29.86 17.38 -11.73
N VAL A 161 28.80 17.26 -10.91
CA VAL A 161 28.78 17.89 -9.57
C VAL A 161 29.90 17.34 -8.69
N HIS A 162 30.10 16.02 -8.68
CA HIS A 162 31.17 15.42 -7.90
C HIS A 162 32.56 15.73 -8.48
N ALA A 163 32.72 15.76 -9.80
CA ALA A 163 33.97 16.15 -10.44
C ALA A 163 34.37 17.57 -10.04
N PHE A 164 33.39 18.48 -10.02
CA PHE A 164 33.58 19.84 -9.58
C PHE A 164 33.96 19.88 -8.09
N ALA A 165 33.21 19.19 -7.22
CA ALA A 165 33.52 19.16 -5.80
C ALA A 165 34.95 18.65 -5.48
N TRP A 166 35.50 17.80 -6.34
CA TRP A 166 36.86 17.24 -6.23
C TRP A 166 37.86 17.83 -7.23
N HIS A 167 37.61 19.04 -7.76
CA HIS A 167 38.45 19.65 -8.79
C HIS A 167 39.82 20.13 -8.28
N ASN A 168 40.04 20.18 -6.96
CA ASN A 168 41.29 20.62 -6.33
C ASN A 168 41.70 19.71 -5.17
N GLU A 169 42.90 19.93 -4.62
CA GLU A 169 43.44 19.11 -3.51
C GLU A 169 42.66 19.25 -2.19
N ARG A 170 41.95 20.37 -2.00
CA ARG A 170 41.11 20.60 -0.82
C ARG A 170 39.92 19.64 -0.81
N GLY A 171 39.31 19.41 -1.98
CA GLY A 171 38.11 18.59 -2.12
C GLY A 171 36.84 19.30 -1.61
N PRO A 172 35.75 18.55 -1.39
CA PRO A 172 34.46 19.11 -1.02
C PRO A 172 34.47 19.76 0.37
N ILE A 173 33.52 20.67 0.62
CA ILE A 173 33.43 21.42 1.87
C ILE A 173 33.14 20.48 3.07
N ASP A 174 32.37 19.43 2.84
CA ASP A 174 31.96 18.41 3.80
C ASP A 174 32.89 17.18 3.84
N ARG A 175 34.08 17.28 3.21
CA ARG A 175 35.09 16.22 3.19
C ARG A 175 35.45 15.77 4.61
N ARG A 176 35.36 14.46 4.87
CA ARG A 176 35.77 13.85 6.14
C ARG A 176 37.28 13.64 6.20
N VAL A 177 37.82 13.58 7.42
CA VAL A 177 39.25 13.31 7.64
C VAL A 177 39.61 11.94 7.04
N GLY A 178 40.62 11.92 6.16
CA GLY A 178 41.06 10.71 5.46
C GLY A 178 40.22 10.32 4.25
N GLU A 179 39.14 11.06 3.94
CA GLU A 179 38.36 10.82 2.73
C GLU A 179 39.17 11.19 1.48
N VAL A 180 39.15 10.28 0.52
CA VAL A 180 39.83 10.42 -0.77
C VAL A 180 38.81 10.51 -1.90
N ARG A 181 39.20 11.17 -2.98
CA ARG A 181 38.39 11.30 -4.19
C ARG A 181 37.92 9.92 -4.69
N PRO A 182 36.61 9.72 -4.94
CA PRO A 182 36.11 8.44 -5.45
C PRO A 182 36.59 8.16 -6.88
N ARG A 183 36.82 6.89 -7.20
CA ARG A 183 37.35 6.45 -8.52
C ARG A 183 36.41 6.70 -9.70
N TRP A 184 35.10 6.74 -9.44
CA TRP A 184 34.09 6.95 -10.47
C TRP A 184 33.97 8.42 -10.90
N VAL A 185 34.56 9.34 -10.13
CA VAL A 185 34.49 10.78 -10.39
C VAL A 185 35.50 11.17 -11.48
N PRO A 186 35.06 11.68 -12.65
CA PRO A 186 35.93 11.95 -13.80
C PRO A 186 36.88 13.14 -13.55
N GLN A 187 38.13 13.03 -13.99
CA GLN A 187 39.13 14.10 -13.85
C GLN A 187 38.79 15.25 -14.81
N TYR A 188 38.86 16.48 -14.31
CA TYR A 188 38.96 17.64 -15.18
C TYR A 188 40.37 17.62 -15.75
N GLU A 189 40.50 17.46 -17.06
CA GLU A 189 41.73 17.75 -17.80
C GLU A 189 41.92 19.27 -17.94
#